data_AF-A0A2D6P780-F1
#
_entry.id   AF-A0A2D6P780-F1
#
_cell.length_a   1.000
_cell.length_b   1.000
_cell.length_c   1.000
_cell.angle_alpha   90.00
_cell.angle_beta   90.00
_cell.angle_gamma   90.00
#
_symmetry.space_group_name_H-M   'P 1'
#
loop_
_entity.id
_entity.type
_entity.pdbx_description
1 polymer ?
#
loop_
_entity_poly.entity_id
_entity_poly.type
_entity_poly.pdbx_seq_one_letter_code
_entity_poly.pdbx_strand_id
1 'polypeptide(L)'
;DITPSVEEWGSEEIIIPYTSPVDGKRHRYFPDFYVKIGKKKYLVEVKPFKQTKEPKTQKRHTKRYINEVVTYAVNQAKWKAATEFCVDNGWEFMLITEKELKI
;
A
#
# COMPACT_ATOMS: atom_id res chain seq x y z
N ASP A 1 16.28 21.00 18.11
CA ASP A 1 16.54 19.93 17.14
C ASP A 1 16.55 18.58 17.82
N ILE A 2 15.58 17.73 17.48
CA ILE A 2 15.61 16.31 17.78
C ILE A 2 15.21 15.62 16.47
N THR A 3 16.16 15.48 15.57
CA THR A 3 16.00 14.59 14.42
C THR A 3 15.81 13.18 14.97
N PRO A 4 14.72 12.46 14.66
CA PRO A 4 14.64 11.05 14.97
C PRO A 4 15.72 10.39 14.13
N SER A 5 16.72 9.82 14.81
CA SER A 5 17.75 8.99 14.20
C SER A 5 17.07 7.88 13.41
N VAL A 6 17.03 8.00 12.09
CA VAL A 6 16.63 6.91 11.22
C VAL A 6 17.76 5.88 11.32
N GLU A 7 17.52 4.83 12.10
CA GLU A 7 18.56 3.91 12.58
C GLU A 7 18.95 2.86 11.54
N GLU A 8 18.15 2.63 10.49
CA GLU A 8 18.49 1.68 9.43
C GLU A 8 17.65 1.94 8.16
N TRP A 9 18.32 2.02 7.00
CA TRP A 9 17.74 1.86 5.68
C TRP A 9 18.24 0.53 5.13
N GLY A 10 17.50 -0.55 5.38
CA GLY A 10 17.75 -1.86 4.80
C GLY A 10 16.65 -2.18 3.80
N SER A 11 17.00 -2.51 2.56
CA SER A 11 16.05 -3.06 1.59
C SER A 11 15.78 -4.53 1.93
N GLU A 12 15.10 -4.79 3.05
CA GLU A 12 14.47 -6.10 3.25
C GLU A 12 13.28 -6.20 2.27
N GLU A 13 13.33 -7.19 1.38
CA GLU A 13 12.21 -7.47 0.48
C GLU A 13 11.11 -8.19 1.28
N ILE A 14 10.16 -7.41 1.81
CA ILE A 14 8.98 -7.96 2.50
C ILE A 14 7.96 -8.41 1.47
N ILE A 15 7.63 -9.70 1.51
CA ILE A 15 6.63 -10.30 0.64
C ILE A 15 5.36 -10.57 1.46
N ILE A 16 4.26 -9.93 1.06
CA ILE A 16 2.96 -10.09 1.71
C ILE A 16 2.03 -10.86 0.79
N PRO A 17 1.58 -12.07 1.18
CA PRO A 17 0.61 -12.80 0.38
C PRO A 17 -0.77 -12.13 0.50
N TYR A 18 -1.45 -11.94 -0.63
CA TYR A 18 -2.84 -11.46 -0.67
C TYR A 18 -3.66 -12.30 -1.64
N THR A 19 -4.98 -12.34 -1.46
CA THR A 19 -5.88 -12.97 -2.43
C THR A 19 -6.33 -11.92 -3.44
N SER A 20 -6.04 -12.14 -4.72
CA SER A 20 -6.46 -11.23 -5.79
C SER A 20 -7.97 -11.33 -6.01
N PRO A 21 -8.71 -10.20 -6.00
CA PRO A 21 -10.16 -10.22 -6.25
C PRO A 21 -10.51 -10.52 -7.72
N VAL A 22 -9.51 -10.53 -8.62
CA VAL A 22 -9.71 -10.78 -10.05
C VAL A 22 -9.88 -12.26 -10.36
N ASP A 23 -9.10 -13.11 -9.70
CA ASP A 23 -9.03 -14.55 -9.98
C ASP A 23 -9.22 -15.43 -8.73
N GLY A 24 -9.33 -14.84 -7.54
CA GLY A 24 -9.47 -15.55 -6.27
C GLY A 24 -8.21 -16.30 -5.83
N LYS A 25 -7.06 -16.09 -6.49
CA LYS A 25 -5.82 -16.80 -6.19
C LYS A 25 -4.92 -16.00 -5.26
N ARG A 26 -3.96 -16.68 -4.62
CA ARG A 26 -2.91 -16.03 -3.85
C ARG A 26 -1.84 -15.42 -4.76
N HIS A 27 -1.53 -14.16 -4.51
CA HIS A 27 -0.52 -13.35 -5.20
C HIS A 27 0.44 -12.75 -4.17
N ARG A 28 1.56 -12.21 -4.66
CA ARG A 28 2.58 -11.53 -3.84
C ARG A 28 2.46 -10.02 -3.96
N TYR A 29 2.48 -9.33 -2.82
CA TYR A 29 2.60 -7.89 -2.73
C TYR A 29 3.99 -7.53 -2.17
N PHE A 30 4.64 -6.58 -2.84
CA PHE A 30 5.93 -6.01 -2.50
C PHE A 30 5.69 -4.52 -2.19
N PRO A 31 5.67 -4.14 -0.90
CA PRO A 31 5.55 -2.74 -0.47
C PRO A 31 6.80 -1.94 -0.85
N ASP A 32 6.65 -0.61 -1.00
CA ASP A 32 7.74 0.26 -1.46
C ASP A 32 8.90 0.35 -0.44
N PHE A 33 8.59 0.55 0.85
CA PHE A 33 9.62 0.70 1.89
C PHE A 33 9.26 0.03 3.21
N TYR A 34 10.28 -0.42 3.92
CA TYR A 34 10.23 -0.71 5.34
C TYR A 34 11.10 0.30 6.08
N VAL A 35 10.57 0.87 7.16
CA VAL A 35 11.26 1.90 7.94
C VAL A 35 11.18 1.55 9.42
N LYS A 36 12.31 1.62 10.11
CA LYS A 36 12.39 1.46 11.56
C LYS A 36 12.84 2.78 12.18
N ILE A 37 12.03 3.32 13.09
CA ILE A 37 12.31 4.57 13.81
C ILE A 37 12.29 4.25 15.30
N GLY A 38 13.48 4.15 15.89
CA GLY A 38 13.66 3.63 17.25
C GLY A 38 13.04 2.24 17.41
N LYS A 39 12.02 2.13 18.27
CA LYS A 39 11.30 0.87 18.53
C LYS A 39 10.11 0.61 17.61
N LYS A 40 9.70 1.59 16.80
CA LYS A 40 8.54 1.47 15.89
C LYS A 40 8.99 1.00 14.52
N LYS A 41 8.17 0.17 13.89
CA LYS A 41 8.38 -0.39 12.55
C LYS A 41 7.21 -0.03 11.66
N TYR A 42 7.53 0.40 10.46
CA TYR A 42 6.58 0.91 9.48
C TYR A 42 6.77 0.18 8.17
N LEU A 43 5.64 -0.13 7.54
CA LEU A 43 5.59 -0.58 6.18
C LEU A 43 4.90 0.50 5.36
N VAL A 44 5.57 0.99 4.33
CA VAL A 44 5.16 2.19 3.62
C VAL A 44 4.92 1.87 2.15
N GLU A 45 3.79 2.33 1.65
CA GLU A 45 3.46 2.36 0.23
C GLU A 45 3.32 3.81 -0.23
N VAL A 46 3.98 4.18 -1.32
CA VAL A 46 3.85 5.49 -1.96
C VAL A 46 3.00 5.34 -3.23
N LYS A 47 1.91 6.09 -3.30
CA LYS A 47 1.03 6.11 -4.48
C LYS A 47 0.48 7.50 -4.74
N PRO A 48 0.26 7.89 -6.02
CA PRO A 48 -0.48 9.11 -6.32
C PRO A 48 -1.87 9.08 -5.69
N PHE A 49 -2.30 10.19 -5.08
CA PHE A 49 -3.58 10.29 -4.35
C PHE A 49 -4.79 9.96 -5.23
N LYS A 50 -4.71 10.21 -6.53
CA LYS A 50 -5.76 9.83 -7.47
C LYS A 50 -5.99 8.31 -7.52
N GLN A 51 -4.94 7.50 -7.28
CA GLN A 51 -5.02 6.03 -7.31
C GLN A 51 -5.53 5.43 -5.99
N THR A 52 -5.58 6.22 -4.92
CA THR A 52 -6.14 5.80 -3.63
C THR A 52 -7.65 5.95 -3.57
N LYS A 53 -8.23 6.65 -4.55
CA LYS A 53 -9.67 6.89 -4.66
C LYS A 53 -10.36 5.86 -5.52
N GLU A 54 -11.55 5.50 -5.07
CA GLU A 54 -12.47 4.69 -5.87
C GLU A 54 -12.79 5.39 -7.20
N PRO A 55 -12.71 4.67 -8.35
CA PRO A 55 -13.11 5.21 -9.63
C PRO A 55 -14.58 5.62 -9.61
N LYS A 56 -14.87 6.86 -10.00
CA LYS A 56 -16.26 7.35 -10.09
C LYS A 56 -17.05 6.51 -11.09
N THR A 57 -18.25 6.08 -10.68
CA THR A 57 -19.17 5.34 -11.55
C THR A 57 -19.44 6.10 -12.83
N GLN A 58 -19.12 5.48 -13.97
CA GLN A 58 -19.35 6.04 -15.29
C GLN A 58 -20.63 5.47 -15.89
N LYS A 59 -21.44 6.28 -16.56
CA LYS A 59 -22.64 5.81 -17.29
C LYS A 59 -22.30 4.76 -18.36
N ARG A 60 -21.10 4.84 -18.95
CA ARG A 60 -20.61 3.91 -19.96
C ARG A 60 -19.42 3.13 -19.39
N HIS A 61 -19.56 1.80 -19.32
CA HIS A 61 -18.50 0.92 -18.85
C HIS A 61 -17.48 0.67 -19.97
N THR A 62 -16.59 1.63 -20.17
CA THR A 62 -15.49 1.49 -21.14
C THR A 62 -14.44 0.50 -20.60
N LYS A 63 -13.63 -0.08 -21.50
CA LYS A 63 -12.49 -0.93 -21.10
C LYS A 63 -11.56 -0.23 -20.11
N ARG A 64 -11.35 1.08 -20.30
CA ARG A 64 -10.57 1.92 -19.40
C ARG A 64 -11.18 1.97 -18.00
N TYR A 65 -12.49 2.22 -17.88
CA TYR A 65 -13.18 2.25 -16.60
C TYR A 65 -13.09 0.89 -15.87
N ILE A 66 -13.29 -0.21 -16.59
CA ILE A 66 -13.17 -1.56 -16.03
C ILE A 66 -11.76 -1.79 -15.49
N ASN A 67 -10.72 -1.41 -16.24
CA ASN A 67 -9.33 -1.54 -15.79
C ASN A 67 -9.03 -0.68 -14.55
N GLU A 68 -9.58 0.55 -14.49
CA GLU A 68 -9.45 1.42 -13.32
C GLU A 68 -10.09 0.78 -12.07
N VAL A 69 -11.29 0.21 -12.21
CA VAL A 69 -12.00 -0.50 -11.11
C VAL A 69 -11.23 -1.73 -10.66
N VAL A 70 -10.76 -2.56 -11.60
CA VAL A 70 -9.97 -3.76 -11.29
C VAL A 70 -8.68 -3.39 -10.56
N THR A 71 -7.95 -2.40 -11.06
CA THR A 71 -6.69 -1.92 -10.45
C THR A 71 -6.95 -1.42 -9.03
N TYR A 72 -8.01 -0.65 -8.83
CA TYR A 72 -8.41 -0.17 -7.51
C TYR A 72 -8.71 -1.33 -6.56
N ALA A 73 -9.52 -2.30 -6.97
CA ALA A 73 -9.87 -3.47 -6.16
C ALA A 73 -8.63 -4.30 -5.76
N VAL A 74 -7.70 -4.51 -6.69
CA VAL A 74 -6.44 -5.21 -6.41
C VAL A 74 -5.59 -4.45 -5.39
N ASN A 75 -5.48 -3.12 -5.52
CA ASN A 75 -4.75 -2.30 -4.55
C ASN A 75 -5.38 -2.32 -3.16
N GLN A 76 -6.72 -2.27 -3.06
CA GLN A 76 -7.42 -2.43 -1.78
C GLN A 76 -7.11 -3.78 -1.13
N ALA A 77 -7.10 -4.87 -1.91
CA ALA A 77 -6.76 -6.20 -1.40
C ALA A 77 -5.30 -6.27 -0.89
N LYS A 78 -4.36 -5.64 -1.60
CA LYS A 78 -2.96 -5.53 -1.17
C LYS A 78 -2.81 -4.76 0.13
N TRP A 79 -3.42 -3.57 0.23
CA TRP A 79 -3.33 -2.71 1.41
C TRP A 79 -4.01 -3.33 2.63
N LYS A 80 -5.12 -4.04 2.43
CA LYS A 80 -5.76 -4.83 3.48
C LYS A 80 -4.79 -5.89 4.01
N ALA A 81 -4.19 -6.70 3.13
CA ALA A 81 -3.24 -7.74 3.53
C ALA A 81 -2.00 -7.15 4.25
N ALA A 82 -1.50 -6.00 3.80
CA ALA A 82 -0.39 -5.32 4.46
C ALA A 82 -0.77 -4.74 5.84
N THR A 83 -1.98 -4.21 5.98
CA THR A 83 -2.49 -3.74 7.27
C THR A 83 -2.59 -4.89 8.26
N GLU A 84 -3.17 -6.02 7.85
CA GLU A 84 -3.27 -7.24 8.68
C GLU A 84 -1.88 -7.77 9.07
N PHE A 85 -0.97 -7.88 8.09
CA PHE A 85 0.41 -8.27 8.34
C PHE A 85 1.11 -7.35 9.35
N CYS A 86 0.93 -6.04 9.24
CA CYS A 86 1.50 -5.08 10.17
C CYS A 86 0.92 -5.25 11.58
N VAL A 87 -0.40 -5.42 11.72
CA VAL A 87 -1.05 -5.66 13.01
C VAL A 87 -0.50 -6.91 13.68
N ASP A 88 -0.37 -8.02 12.95
CA ASP A 88 0.15 -9.29 13.48
C ASP A 88 1.60 -9.21 13.97
N ASN A 89 2.38 -8.28 13.39
CA ASN A 89 3.80 -8.09 13.73
C ASN A 89 4.06 -6.90 14.69
N GLY A 90 3.00 -6.18 15.10
CA GLY A 90 3.13 -4.96 15.91
C GLY A 90 3.77 -3.79 15.16
N TRP A 91 3.58 -3.73 13.85
CA TRP A 91 4.06 -2.68 12.94
C TRP A 91 2.88 -1.78 12.52
N GLU A 92 3.18 -0.70 11.80
CA GLU A 92 2.18 0.22 11.26
C GLU A 92 2.27 0.30 9.73
N PHE A 93 1.15 0.08 9.03
CA PHE A 93 1.09 0.27 7.58
C PHE A 93 0.71 1.72 7.25
N MET A 94 1.50 2.37 6.39
CA MET A 94 1.31 3.75 5.97
C MET A 94 1.17 3.85 4.46
N LEU A 95 0.08 4.45 4.00
CA LEU A 95 -0.10 4.84 2.60
C LEU A 95 0.21 6.33 2.46
N ILE A 96 1.31 6.65 1.78
CA ILE A 96 1.78 8.02 1.57
C ILE A 96 1.43 8.47 0.15
N THR A 97 0.84 9.65 0.05
CA THR A 97 0.57 10.32 -1.23
C THR A 97 1.26 11.68 -1.27
N GLU A 98 1.14 12.39 -2.40
CA GLU A 98 1.67 13.75 -2.54
C GLU A 98 1.18 14.71 -1.44
N LYS A 99 -0.02 14.47 -0.90
CA LYS A 99 -0.60 15.30 0.17
C LYS A 99 0.17 15.23 1.47
N GLU A 100 0.61 14.03 1.85
CA GLU A 100 1.37 13.80 3.07
C GLU A 100 2.82 14.28 2.91
N LEU A 101 3.32 14.29 1.67
CA LEU A 101 4.63 14.84 1.32
C LEU A 101 4.65 16.37 1.23
N LYS A 102 3.48 17.03 1.25
CA LYS A 102 3.31 18.48 1.06
C LYS A 102 3.94 18.99 -0.26
N ILE A 103 3.89 18.18 -1.32
CA ILE A 103 4.35 18.50 -2.68
C ILE A 103 3.15 18.56 -3.63
#